data_AF-A0A351MSB3-F1
#
_entry.id   AF-A0A351MSB3-F1
#
_cell.length_a   1.000
_cell.length_b   1.000
_cell.length_c   1.000
_cell.angle_alpha   90.00
_cell.angle_beta   90.00
_cell.angle_gamma   90.00
#
_symmetry.space_group_name_H-M   'P 1'
#
loop_
_entity.id
_entity.type
_entity.pdbx_description
1 polymer ?
#
loop_
_entity_poly.entity_id
_entity_poly.type
_entity_poly.pdbx_seq_one_letter_code
_entity_poly.pdbx_strand_id
1 'polypeptide(L)'
;HFYLYNDNSSDNYEEVLAPWIQKGLVTLIPWAEKSQGSAYKHCIRHYRQQARWIAFIDLDEFLFSPKNDSVVEVLKDYEDVSAIFVYWVLFGSSGHQSRPTGSV
;
A
#
# COMPACT_ATOMS: atom_id res chain seq x y z
N HIS A 1 4.66 9.43 2.37
CA HIS A 1 5.53 8.40 2.98
C HIS A 1 4.89 7.04 2.77
N PHE A 2 5.68 6.00 2.52
CA PHE A 2 5.20 4.62 2.35
C PHE A 2 5.80 3.72 3.43
N TYR A 3 4.96 2.90 4.05
CA TYR A 3 5.39 1.83 4.97
C TYR A 3 5.18 0.49 4.28
N LEU A 4 6.26 -0.17 3.88
CA LEU A 4 6.21 -1.45 3.18
C LEU A 4 6.55 -2.57 4.16
N TYR A 5 5.65 -3.54 4.29
CA TYR A 5 5.83 -4.71 5.15
C TYR A 5 6.34 -5.87 4.29
N ASN A 6 7.58 -6.28 4.52
CA ASN A 6 8.22 -7.35 3.78
C ASN A 6 7.94 -8.70 4.44
N ASP A 7 7.11 -9.54 3.81
CA ASP A 7 6.85 -10.91 4.22
C ASP A 7 7.86 -11.89 3.59
N ASN A 8 9.15 -11.65 3.87
CA ASN A 8 10.25 -12.50 3.42
C ASN A 8 10.36 -12.64 1.90
N SER A 9 10.26 -11.53 1.16
CA SER A 9 10.51 -11.49 -0.27
C SER A 9 11.87 -12.12 -0.62
N SER A 10 11.90 -12.88 -1.71
CA SER A 10 13.08 -13.61 -2.20
C SER A 10 13.69 -13.03 -3.48
N ASP A 11 13.13 -11.95 -4.00
CA ASP A 11 13.60 -11.23 -5.18
C ASP A 11 14.59 -10.11 -4.79
N ASN A 12 14.89 -9.20 -5.72
CA ASN A 12 15.83 -8.10 -5.50
C ASN A 12 15.16 -6.85 -4.89
N TYR A 13 14.12 -7.00 -4.08
CA TYR A 13 13.36 -5.89 -3.49
C TYR A 13 14.24 -4.85 -2.77
N GLU A 14 15.33 -5.25 -2.10
CA GLU A 14 16.21 -4.30 -1.41
C GLU A 14 16.88 -3.32 -2.39
N GLU A 15 17.38 -3.82 -3.52
CA GLU A 15 18.00 -3.00 -4.56
C GLU A 15 16.96 -2.05 -5.19
N VAL A 16 15.77 -2.56 -5.47
CA VAL A 16 14.66 -1.77 -6.03
C VAL A 16 14.21 -0.67 -5.07
N LEU A 17 14.18 -0.95 -3.77
CA LEU A 17 13.71 -0.01 -2.73
C LEU A 17 14.78 0.97 -2.24
N ALA A 18 16.08 0.63 -2.38
CA ALA A 18 17.20 1.45 -1.92
C ALA A 18 17.10 2.95 -2.25
N PRO A 19 16.82 3.40 -3.50
CA PRO A 19 16.75 4.83 -3.80
C PRO A 19 15.58 5.54 -3.09
N TRP A 20 14.50 4.83 -2.78
CA TRP A 20 13.32 5.40 -2.12
C TRP A 20 13.50 5.46 -0.61
N ILE A 21 14.16 4.45 -0.04
CA ILE A 21 14.59 4.44 1.37
C ILE A 21 15.60 5.59 1.60
N GLN A 22 16.59 5.75 0.71
CA GLN A 22 17.58 6.82 0.82
C GLN A 22 16.96 8.22 0.75
N LYS A 23 15.90 8.40 -0.06
CA LYS A 23 15.13 9.65 -0.12
C LYS A 23 14.23 9.88 1.09
N GLY A 24 14.15 8.94 2.03
CA GLY A 24 13.25 8.98 3.17
C GLY A 24 11.77 8.88 2.78
N LEU A 25 11.46 8.33 1.59
CA LEU A 25 10.08 8.17 1.11
C LEU A 25 9.47 6.83 1.52
N VAL A 26 10.32 5.83 1.78
CA VAL A 26 9.94 4.46 2.13
C VAL A 26 10.56 4.07 3.47
N THR A 27 9.75 3.49 4.34
CA THR A 27 10.20 2.68 5.47
C THR A 27 9.89 1.22 5.19
N LEU A 28 10.92 0.40 5.07
CA LEU A 28 10.80 -1.05 4.90
C LEU A 28 10.79 -1.73 6.28
N ILE A 29 9.79 -2.55 6.54
CA ILE A 29 9.55 -3.20 7.83
C ILE A 29 9.61 -4.72 7.60
N PRO A 30 10.59 -5.45 8.17
CA PRO A 30 10.57 -6.91 8.18
C PRO A 30 9.32 -7.41 8.90
N TRP A 31 8.56 -8.30 8.27
CA TRP A 31 7.30 -8.77 8.81
C TRP A 31 7.26 -10.30 8.85
N ALA A 32 7.68 -10.88 9.98
CA ALA A 32 7.70 -12.34 10.17
C ALA A 32 6.31 -12.92 10.47
N GLU A 33 5.33 -12.09 10.83
CA GLU A 33 3.94 -12.51 11.08
C GLU A 33 3.15 -12.56 9.77
N LYS A 34 2.71 -13.76 9.36
CA LYS A 34 2.09 -13.99 8.04
C LYS A 34 0.63 -13.52 7.91
N SER A 35 0.25 -12.38 8.48
CA SER A 35 -1.10 -11.84 8.28
C SER A 35 -1.09 -10.36 7.93
N GLN A 36 -1.74 -10.03 6.82
CA GLN A 36 -1.98 -8.66 6.36
C GLN A 36 -2.72 -7.85 7.44
N GLY A 37 -3.68 -8.46 8.12
CA GLY A 37 -4.42 -7.83 9.22
C GLY A 37 -3.52 -7.43 10.41
N SER A 38 -2.48 -8.21 10.74
CA SER A 38 -1.53 -7.82 11.79
C SER A 38 -0.61 -6.70 11.34
N ALA A 39 -0.17 -6.69 10.07
CA ALA A 39 0.59 -5.59 9.49
C ALA A 39 -0.19 -4.26 9.55
N TYR A 40 -1.49 -4.27 9.19
CA TYR A 40 -2.34 -3.08 9.26
C TYR A 40 -2.49 -2.57 10.70
N LYS A 41 -2.73 -3.47 11.67
CA LYS A 41 -2.81 -3.11 13.09
C LYS A 41 -1.49 -2.53 13.61
N HIS A 42 -0.36 -3.11 13.22
CA HIS A 42 0.96 -2.59 13.54
C HIS A 42 1.16 -1.19 12.97
N CYS A 43 0.76 -0.98 11.70
CA CYS A 43 0.86 0.31 11.05
C CYS A 43 0.06 1.38 11.78
N ILE A 44 -1.21 1.10 12.08
CA ILE A 44 -2.08 2.02 12.83
C ILE A 44 -1.48 2.32 14.20
N ARG A 45 -0.98 1.32 14.92
CA ARG A 45 -0.45 1.51 16.28
C ARG A 45 0.77 2.44 16.31
N HIS A 46 1.65 2.36 15.32
CA HIS A 46 2.94 3.07 15.34
C HIS A 46 2.96 4.35 14.51
N TYR A 47 2.17 4.43 13.44
CA TYR A 47 2.31 5.50 12.44
C TYR A 47 1.07 6.38 12.28
N ARG A 48 -0.08 6.07 12.90
CA ARG A 48 -1.31 6.88 12.76
C ARG A 48 -1.17 8.35 13.15
N GLN A 49 -0.20 8.70 13.99
CA GLN A 49 0.03 10.09 14.41
C GLN A 49 0.94 10.86 13.44
N GLN A 50 1.55 10.18 12.46
CA GLN A 50 2.48 10.78 11.50
C GLN A 50 1.78 11.27 10.22
N ALA A 51 0.50 10.93 10.04
CA ALA A 51 -0.29 11.33 8.89
C ALA A 51 -1.75 11.59 9.27
N ARG A 52 -2.42 12.51 8.57
CA ARG A 52 -3.87 12.75 8.75
C ARG A 52 -4.71 11.59 8.20
N TRP A 53 -4.30 11.06 7.06
CA TRP A 53 -4.93 9.96 6.35
C TRP A 53 -3.88 8.88 6.06
N ILE A 54 -4.27 7.61 6.20
CA ILE A 54 -3.45 6.44 5.83
C ILE A 54 -4.29 5.59 4.88
N ALA A 55 -3.72 5.28 3.73
CA ALA A 55 -4.29 4.31 2.80
C ALA A 55 -3.64 2.94 3.01
N PHE A 56 -4.45 1.88 2.92
CA PHE A 56 -4.00 0.48 2.89
C PHE A 56 -4.25 -0.04 1.48
N ILE A 57 -3.18 -0.43 0.80
CA ILE A 57 -3.16 -0.79 -0.63
C ILE A 57 -2.18 -1.95 -0.78
N ASP A 58 -2.54 -2.97 -1.56
CA ASP A 58 -1.65 -4.09 -1.85
C ASP A 58 -0.58 -3.71 -2.89
N LEU A 59 0.53 -4.46 -2.95
CA LEU A 59 1.71 -4.06 -3.76
C LEU A 59 1.45 -4.04 -5.27
N ASP A 60 0.45 -4.78 -5.75
CA ASP A 60 0.03 -4.85 -7.15
C ASP A 60 -1.15 -3.90 -7.46
N GLU A 61 -1.56 -3.08 -6.50
CA GLU A 61 -2.65 -2.12 -6.63
C GLU A 61 -2.15 -0.68 -6.73
N PHE A 62 -2.97 0.18 -7.33
CA PHE A 62 -2.72 1.62 -7.37
C PHE A 62 -4.03 2.40 -7.22
N LEU A 63 -3.92 3.57 -6.59
CA LEU A 63 -5.02 4.51 -6.44
C LEU A 63 -4.91 5.60 -7.51
N PHE A 64 -5.97 5.83 -8.28
CA PHE A 64 -6.00 6.87 -9.30
C PHE A 64 -7.33 7.62 -9.31
N SER A 65 -7.31 8.88 -9.76
CA SER A 65 -8.51 9.68 -10.01
C SER A 65 -8.81 9.71 -11.51
N PRO A 66 -9.98 9.22 -11.97
CA PRO A 66 -10.41 9.34 -13.37
C PRO A 66 -10.56 10.78 -13.86
N LYS A 67 -10.73 11.73 -12.93
CA LYS A 67 -10.88 13.16 -13.20
C LYS A 67 -9.57 13.94 -13.04
N ASN A 68 -8.47 13.24 -12.74
CA ASN A 68 -7.18 13.83 -12.40
C ASN A 68 -7.23 14.75 -11.17
N ASP A 69 -8.16 14.48 -10.25
CA ASP A 69 -8.26 15.18 -8.97
C ASP A 69 -7.12 14.74 -8.03
N SER A 70 -6.58 15.70 -7.27
CA SER A 70 -5.64 15.39 -6.19
C SER A 70 -6.35 14.68 -5.05
N VAL A 71 -5.82 13.53 -4.63
CA VAL A 71 -6.32 12.80 -3.45
C VAL A 71 -6.32 13.69 -2.20
N VAL A 72 -5.34 14.58 -2.07
CA VAL A 72 -5.25 15.51 -0.93
C VAL A 72 -6.40 16.51 -0.93
N GLU A 73 -6.82 16.97 -2.09
CA GLU A 73 -7.95 17.92 -2.19
C GLU A 73 -9.27 17.20 -1.93
N VAL A 74 -9.46 16.00 -2.49
CA VAL A 74 -10.66 15.19 -2.23
C VAL A 74 -10.83 14.90 -0.74
N LEU A 75 -9.75 14.53 -0.03
CA LEU A 75 -9.81 14.16 1.39
C LEU A 75 -10.23 15.31 2.33
N LYS A 76 -10.06 16.58 1.92
CA LYS A 76 -10.49 17.74 2.73
C LYS A 76 -12.01 17.78 2.95
N ASP A 77 -12.77 17.21 2.03
CA ASP A 77 -14.24 17.18 2.11
C ASP A 77 -14.76 16.09 3.07
N TYR A 78 -13.87 15.23 3.59
CA TYR A 78 -14.21 14.06 4.39
C TYR A 78 -13.56 14.08 5.78
N GLU A 79 -13.16 15.25 6.27
CA GLU A 79 -12.44 15.41 7.54
C GLU A 79 -13.26 14.96 8.78
N ASP A 80 -14.58 14.85 8.66
CA ASP A 80 -15.52 14.46 9.71
C ASP A 80 -15.80 12.94 9.77
N VAL A 81 -15.29 12.15 8.82
CA VAL A 81 -15.45 10.69 8.82
C VAL A 81 -14.19 9.97 9.28
N SER A 82 -14.36 8.75 9.81
CA SER A 82 -13.25 7.93 10.31
C SER A 82 -12.59 7.07 9.23
N ALA A 83 -13.27 6.81 8.11
CA ALA A 83 -12.77 6.01 7.01
C ALA A 83 -13.51 6.33 5.71
N ILE A 84 -12.82 6.13 4.59
CA ILE A 84 -13.36 6.27 3.23
C ILE A 84 -13.07 4.97 2.50
N PHE A 85 -14.07 4.44 1.82
CA PHE A 85 -13.90 3.31 0.90
C PHE A 85 -13.82 3.85 -0.52
N VAL A 86 -12.84 3.38 -1.27
CA VAL A 86 -12.68 3.71 -2.69
C VAL A 86 -13.15 2.53 -3.52
N TYR A 87 -13.84 2.81 -4.63
CA TYR A 87 -14.26 1.76 -5.54
C TYR A 87 -13.05 1.03 -6.13
N TRP A 88 -13.07 -0.29 -5.98
CA TRP A 88 -12.05 -1.18 -6.52
C TRP A 88 -12.46 -1.69 -7.89
N VAL A 89 -11.57 -1.52 -8.87
CA VAL A 89 -11.76 -2.02 -10.24
C VAL A 89 -10.67 -3.03 -10.54
N LEU A 90 -11.08 -4.27 -10.77
CA LEU A 90 -10.18 -5.38 -11.08
C LEU A 90 -9.78 -5.35 -12.57
N PHE A 91 -8.48 -5.26 -12.84
CA PHE A 91 -7.94 -5.31 -14.21
C PHE A 91 -7.86 -6.73 -14.81
N GLY A 92 -8.39 -7.73 -14.10
CA GLY A 92 -8.49 -9.11 -14.57
C GLY A 92 -7.14 -9.83 -14.60
N SER A 93 -7.10 -10.97 -15.28
CA SER A 93 -5.94 -11.89 -15.29
C SER A 93 -4.82 -11.50 -16.25
N SER A 94 -4.85 -10.31 -16.84
CA SER A 94 -3.90 -9.90 -17.91
C SER A 94 -3.80 -10.95 -19.04
N GLY A 95 -4.94 -11.54 -19.43
CA GLY A 95 -5.01 -12.54 -20.50
C GLY A 95 -4.61 -13.97 -20.11
N HIS A 96 -4.25 -14.23 -18.85
CA HIS A 96 -3.96 -15.58 -18.38
C HIS A 96 -5.23 -16.42 -18.26
N GLN A 97 -5.25 -17.58 -18.92
CA GLN A 97 -6.34 -18.57 -18.83
C GLN A 97 -6.19 -19.53 -17.64
N SER A 98 -4.96 -19.74 -17.18
CA SER A 98 -4.60 -20.54 -16.02
C SER A 98 -3.73 -19.73 -15.07
N ARG A 99 -3.81 -20.02 -13.77
CA ARG A 99 -2.96 -19.38 -12.76
C ARG A 99 -1.47 -19.60 -13.10
N PRO A 100 -0.66 -18.53 -13.22
CA PRO A 100 0.79 -18.66 -13.41
C PRO A 100 1.45 -19.43 -12.25
N THR A 101 2.58 -20.07 -12.53
CA THR A 101 3.41 -20.68 -11.49
C THR A 101 4.09 -19.58 -10.66
N GLY A 102 3.62 -19.40 -9.42
CA GLY A 102 4.13 -18.41 -8.47
C GLY A 102 3.10 -18.08 -7.38
N SER A 103 3.59 -17.57 -6.25
CA SER A 103 2.77 -16.78 -5.33
C SER A 103 2.59 -15.39 -5.94
N VAL A 104 1.37 -14.85 -5.80
CA VAL A 104 1.17 -13.39 -5.80
C VAL A 104 1.65 -12.84 -4.47
#